data_AF-A0A645HVU1-F1
#
_entry.id   AF-A0A645HVU1-F1
#
_cell.length_a   1.000
_cell.length_b   1.000
_cell.length_c   1.000
_cell.angle_alpha   90.00
_cell.angle_beta   90.00
_cell.angle_gamma   90.00
#
_symmetry.space_group_name_H-M   'P 1'
#
loop_
_entity.id
_entity.type
_entity.pdbx_description
1 polymer ?
#
loop_
_entity_poly.entity_id
_entity_poly.type
_entity_poly.pdbx_seq_one_letter_code
_entity_poly.pdbx_strand_id
1 'polypeptide(L)' 'MEQEGYVKKVPFKGTDGNEYLIKFFTLTNGTDVEVGQYRKNSKGEWEEIILDPEKCLEKKN' A
#
# COMPACT_ATOMS: atom_id res chain seq x y z
N MET A 1 4.11 1.92 -12.46
CA MET A 1 4.21 0.54 -11.94
C MET A 1 5.62 0.07 -12.21
N GLU A 2 6.28 -0.46 -11.19
CA GLU A 2 7.65 -0.99 -11.26
C GLU A 2 7.62 -2.46 -10.82
N GLN A 3 8.26 -3.35 -11.57
CA GLN A 3 8.32 -4.78 -11.25
C GLN A 3 9.77 -5.25 -11.17
N GLU A 4 10.13 -5.88 -10.06
CA GLU A 4 11.45 -6.44 -9.79
C GLU A 4 11.28 -7.91 -9.39
N GLY A 5 11.57 -8.83 -10.32
CA GLY A 5 11.31 -10.25 -10.13
C GLY A 5 9.82 -10.52 -9.90
N TYR A 6 9.50 -11.10 -8.75
CA TYR A 6 8.13 -11.40 -8.32
C TYR A 6 7.47 -10.26 -7.54
N VAL A 7 8.15 -9.13 -7.33
CA VAL A 7 7.64 -7.99 -6.57
C VAL A 7 7.13 -6.92 -7.52
N LYS A 8 5.87 -6.48 -7.33
CA LYS A 8 5.29 -5.33 -8.03
C LYS A 8 5.09 -4.18 -7.05
N LYS A 9 5.49 -2.98 -7.44
CA LYS A 9 5.28 -1.73 -6.70
C LYS A 9 4.36 -0.82 -7.52
N VAL A 10 3.28 -0.38 -6.89
CA VAL A 10 2.26 0.48 -7.51
C VAL A 10 2.21 1.81 -6.75
N PRO A 11 3.03 2.81 -7.13
CA PRO A 11 2.96 4.15 -6.57
C PRO A 11 1.78 4.94 -7.17
N PHE A 12 1.09 5.73 -6.35
CA PHE A 12 0.00 6.61 -6.78
C PHE A 12 -0.15 7.80 -5.84
N LYS A 13 -0.81 8.87 -6.32
CA LYS A 13 -1.16 10.03 -5.51
C LYS A 13 -2.59 9.90 -5.00
N GLY A 14 -2.79 10.03 -3.69
CA GLY A 14 -4.10 10.01 -3.06
C GLY A 14 -4.88 11.30 -3.28
N THR A 15 -6.19 11.23 -3.07
CA THR A 15 -7.09 12.40 -3.15
C THR A 15 -6.91 13.37 -1.98
N ASP A 16 -6.24 12.93 -0.92
CA ASP A 16 -5.85 13.70 0.26
C ASP A 16 -4.51 14.44 0.08
N GLY A 17 -3.90 14.35 -1.11
CA GLY A 17 -2.63 14.99 -1.44
C GLY A 17 -1.37 14.21 -1.06
N ASN A 18 -1.50 13.05 -0.41
CA ASN A 18 -0.37 12.21 -0.04
C ASN A 18 0.11 11.31 -1.20
N GLU A 19 1.37 10.86 -1.14
CA GLU A 19 1.91 9.84 -2.05
C GLU A 19 1.85 8.46 -1.37
N TYR A 20 1.36 7.47 -2.09
CA TYR A 20 1.14 6.11 -1.62
C TYR A 20 1.84 5.08 -2.50
N LEU A 21 2.12 3.91 -1.94
CA LEU A 21 2.67 2.75 -2.64
C LEU A 21 2.00 1.47 -2.12
N ILE A 22 1.44 0.67 -3.00
CA ILE A 22 1.01 -0.70 -2.69
C ILE A 22 2.04 -1.68 -3.26
N LYS A 23 2.42 -2.67 -2.46
CA LYS A 23 3.38 -3.72 -2.82
C LYS A 23 2.66 -5.06 -2.96
N PHE A 24 2.90 -5.73 -4.07
CA PHE A 24 2.38 -7.07 -4.35
C PHE A 24 3.51 -8.07 -4.59
N PHE A 25 3.25 -9.34 -4.28
CA PHE A 25 4.02 -10.48 -4.78
C PHE A 25 3.20 -11.27 -5.79
N THR A 26 3.77 -11.54 -6.96
CA THR A 26 3.19 -12.44 -7.96
C THR A 26 3.59 -13.88 -7.66
N LEU A 27 2.61 -14.73 -7.38
CA LEU A 27 2.81 -16.16 -7.17
C LEU A 27 3.04 -16.90 -8.50
N THR A 28 3.53 -18.14 -8.42
CA THR A 28 3.83 -18.97 -9.62
C THR A 28 2.59 -19.31 -10.44
N ASN A 29 1.39 -19.24 -9.86
CA ASN A 29 0.11 -19.40 -10.56
C ASN A 29 -0.42 -18.08 -11.18
N GLY A 30 0.37 -17.00 -11.14
CA GLY A 30 0.01 -15.71 -11.71
C GLY A 30 -0.84 -14.81 -10.80
N THR A 31 -1.22 -15.27 -9.60
CA THR A 31 -1.97 -14.46 -8.64
C THR A 31 -1.08 -13.41 -7.99
N ASP A 32 -1.52 -12.15 -7.98
CA ASP A 32 -0.90 -11.07 -7.21
C ASP A 32 -1.49 -11.04 -5.80
N VAL A 33 -0.63 -11.12 -4.78
CA VAL A 33 -0.98 -11.00 -3.37
C VAL A 33 -0.45 -9.69 -2.83
N GLU A 34 -1.32 -8.87 -2.26
CA GLU A 34 -0.91 -7.65 -1.57
C GLU A 34 -0.13 -8.00 -0.30
N VAL A 35 1.04 -7.39 -0.10
CA VAL A 35 1.93 -7.66 1.04
C VAL A 35 2.28 -6.43 1.86
N GLY A 36 1.79 -5.25 1.47
CA GLY A 36 2.02 -4.03 2.22
C GLY A 36 1.56 -2.78 1.50
N GLN A 37 1.21 -1.78 2.31
CA GLN A 37 0.84 -0.44 1.87
C GLN A 37 1.75 0.57 2.58
N TYR A 38 2.14 1.62 1.87
CA TYR A 38 3.07 2.63 2.37
C TYR A 38 2.59 4.03 2.01
N ARG A 39 2.87 4.99 2.88
CA ARG A 39 2.72 6.42 2.63
C ARG A 39 4.09 7.08 2.66
N LYS A 40 4.35 7.99 1.74
CA LYS A 40 5.59 8.75 1.73
C LYS A 40 5.53 9.86 2.78
N ASN A 41 6.55 9.96 3.63
CA ASN A 41 6.65 11.00 4.64
C ASN A 41 7.25 12.30 4.08
N SER A 42 7.34 13.34 4.90
CA SER A 42 7.88 14.66 4.51
C SER A 42 9.38 14.64 4.18
N LYS A 43 10.11 13.59 4.57
CA LYS A 43 11.52 13.35 4.21
C LYS A 43 11.68 12.58 2.91
N GLY A 44 10.57 12.15 2.29
CA GLY A 44 10.56 11.37 1.07
C GLY A 44 10.72 9.86 1.28
N GLU A 45 10.65 9.38 2.51
CA GLU A 45 10.80 7.97 2.88
C GLU A 45 9.43 7.28 2.91
N TRP A 46 9.39 5.98 2.60
CA TRP A 46 8.16 5.18 2.65
C TRP A 46 7.94 4.63 4.06
N GLU A 47 6.83 5.02 4.68
CA GLU A 47 6.37 4.53 5.98
C GLU A 47 5.22 3.54 5.79
N GLU A 48 5.28 2.40 6.46
CA GLU A 48 4.24 1.37 6.39
C GLU A 48 2.92 1.88 6.99
N ILE A 49 1.83 1.60 6.30
CA ILE A 49 0.48 1.90 6.77
C ILE A 49 -0.02 0.70 7.55
N ILE A 50 -0.19 0.87 8.86
CA ILE A 50 -0.86 -0.09 9.72
C ILE A 50 -2.33 0.31 9.80
N LEU A 51 -3.18 -0.45 9.11
CA LEU A 51 -4.63 -0.30 9.23
C LEU A 51 -5.07 -0.90 10.56
N ASP A 52 -5.72 -0.09 11.37
CA ASP A 52 -6.40 -0.50 12.59
C ASP A 52 -7.90 -0.66 12.25
N PRO A 53 -8.39 -1.90 12.04
CA PRO A 53 -9.75 -2.13 11.55
C PRO A 53 -10.81 -1.56 12.48
N GLU A 54 -10.54 -1.53 13.79
CA GLU A 54 -11.46 -1.00 14.81
C GLU A 54 -11.74 0.50 14.60
N LYS A 55 -10.75 1.25 14.10
CA LYS A 55 -10.92 2.68 13.77
C LYS A 55 -11.68 2.90 12.47
N CYS A 56 -11.80 1.89 11.62
CA CYS A 56 -12.54 1.94 10.36
C CYS A 56 -14.02 1.58 10.54
N LEU A 57 -14.39 0.93 11.66
CA LEU A 57 -15.78 0.67 11.99
C LEU A 57 -16.41 1.96 12.51
N GLU A 58 -17.38 2.51 11.78
CA GLU A 58 -18.19 3.61 12.29
C GLU A 58 -18.87 3.16 13.59
N LYS A 59 -18.69 3.92 14.68
CA LYS A 59 -19.52 3.76 15.87
C LYS A 59 -20.94 4.18 15.52
N LYS A 60 -21.76 3.24 15.09
CA LYS A 60 -23.21 3.39 15.09
C LYS A 60 -23.68 3.41 16.55
N ASN A 61 -23.75 4.62 17.11
CA ASN A 61 -24.55 4.90 18.30
C ASN A 61 -26.01 5.10 17.90
#